data_AF-A0A6B0HG42-F1
#
_entry.id   AF-A0A6B0HG42-F1
#
_cell.length_a   1.000
_cell.length_b   1.000
_cell.length_c   1.000
_cell.angle_alpha   90.00
_cell.angle_beta   90.00
_cell.angle_gamma   90.00
#
_symmetry.space_group_name_H-M   'P 1'
#
loop_
_entity.id
_entity.type
_entity.pdbx_description
1 polymer ?
#
loop_
_entity_poly.entity_id
_entity_poly.type
_entity_poly.pdbx_seq_one_letter_code
_entity_poly.pdbx_strand_id
1 'polypeptide(L)' 'MHSRTPQEDLLVVEVLVDFHYRRLEEQPNRACRAHDLARDLADQHGLTLEDALRQRDRLE' A
#
# COMPACT_ATOMS: atom_id res chain seq x y z
N MET A 1 21.64 2.07 -0.39
CA MET A 1 20.18 2.16 -0.57
C MET A 1 19.64 2.87 0.65
N HIS A 2 18.93 3.99 0.51
CA HIS A 2 18.23 4.57 1.65
C HIS A 2 17.09 3.60 2.00
N SER A 3 17.13 3.04 3.20
CA SER A 3 16.02 2.27 3.73
C SER A 3 14.86 3.25 3.96
N ARG A 4 13.70 2.96 3.36
CA ARG A 4 12.48 3.71 3.65
C ARG A 4 12.18 3.59 5.14
N THR A 5 11.72 4.69 5.73
CA THR A 5 11.14 4.68 7.07
C THR A 5 9.79 3.95 7.03
N PRO A 6 9.32 3.40 8.16
CA PRO A 6 8.00 2.79 8.23
C PRO A 6 6.88 3.73 7.75
N GLN A 7 6.98 5.02 8.03
CA GLN A 7 6.01 6.03 7.59
C GLN A 7 6.00 6.21 6.08
N GLU A 8 7.17 6.21 5.44
CA GLU A 8 7.27 6.24 3.97
C GLU A 8 6.69 4.97 3.34
N ASP A 9 6.85 3.81 3.99
CA ASP A 9 6.24 2.57 3.53
C ASP A 9 4.71 2.59 3.63
N LEU A 10 4.14 3.16 4.71
CA LEU A 10 2.68 3.36 4.81
C LEU A 10 2.14 4.25 3.68
N LEU A 11 2.90 5.28 3.29
CA LEU A 11 2.53 6.19 2.20
C LEU A 11 2.60 5.47 0.83
N VAL A 12 3.56 4.56 0.65
CA VAL A 12 3.62 3.70 -0.54
C VAL A 12 2.44 2.72 -0.57
N VAL A 13 2.06 2.13 0.57
CA VAL A 13 0.91 1.24 0.69
C VAL A 13 -0.37 1.96 0.24
N GLU A 14 -0.62 3.16 0.75
CA GLU A 14 -1.77 3.99 0.37
C GLU A 14 -1.80 4.22 -1.14
N VAL A 15 -0.71 4.69 -1.74
CA VAL A 15 -0.63 4.99 -3.18
C VAL A 15 -0.87 3.74 -4.04
N LEU A 16 -0.39 2.57 -3.62
CA LEU A 16 -0.60 1.31 -4.33
C LEU A 16 -2.07 0.85 -4.28
N VAL A 17 -2.73 1.01 -3.13
CA VAL A 17 -4.16 0.72 -2.96
C VAL A 17 -5.00 1.68 -3.81
N ASP A 18 -4.67 2.97 -3.78
CA ASP A 18 -5.32 3.98 -4.63
C ASP A 18 -5.15 3.66 -6.11
N PHE A 19 -3.94 3.26 -6.52
CA PHE A 19 -3.68 2.84 -7.89
C PHE A 19 -4.52 1.62 -8.28
N HIS A 20 -4.65 0.63 -7.39
CA HIS A 20 -5.48 -0.54 -7.62
C HIS A 20 -6.91 -0.14 -7.98
N TYR A 21 -7.56 0.65 -7.13
CA TYR A 21 -8.96 1.05 -7.36
C TYR A 21 -9.13 1.91 -8.62
N ARG A 22 -8.20 2.85 -8.87
CA ARG A 22 -8.30 3.74 -10.05
C ARG A 22 -8.06 3.04 -11.38
N ARG A 23 -7.32 1.92 -11.40
CA ARG A 23 -6.88 1.26 -12.64
C ARG A 23 -7.43 -0.15 -12.82
N LEU A 24 -8.32 -0.60 -11.94
CA LEU A 24 -8.85 -1.97 -11.97
C LEU A 24 -9.54 -2.30 -13.30
N GLU A 25 -10.31 -1.37 -13.86
CA GLU A 25 -11.04 -1.59 -15.11
C GLU A 25 -10.13 -1.51 -16.34
N GLU A 26 -9.20 -0.55 -16.37
CA GLU A 26 -8.34 -0.30 -17.53
C GLU A 26 -7.12 -1.23 -17.58
N GLN A 27 -6.56 -1.59 -16.42
CA GLN A 27 -5.32 -2.35 -16.27
C GLN A 27 -5.42 -3.36 -15.13
N PRO A 28 -6.35 -4.34 -15.19
CA PRO A 28 -6.69 -5.23 -14.07
C PRO A 28 -5.47 -5.99 -13.54
N ASN A 29 -4.63 -6.55 -14.42
CA ASN A 29 -3.44 -7.28 -14.00
C ASN A 29 -2.43 -6.41 -13.25
N ARG A 30 -2.31 -5.13 -13.64
CA ARG A 30 -1.38 -4.20 -12.99
C ARG A 30 -1.96 -3.69 -11.68
N ALA A 31 -3.26 -3.43 -11.64
CA ALA A 31 -3.99 -3.07 -10.43
C ALA A 31 -3.92 -4.18 -9.37
N CYS A 32 -4.14 -5.44 -9.74
CA CYS A 32 -4.00 -6.57 -8.81
C CYS A 32 -2.57 -6.69 -8.27
N ARG A 33 -1.55 -6.57 -9.13
CA ARG A 33 -0.15 -6.57 -8.68
C ARG A 33 0.18 -5.43 -7.73
N ALA A 34 -0.37 -4.23 -7.95
CA ALA A 34 -0.19 -3.11 -7.03
C ALA A 34 -0.78 -3.43 -5.66
N HIS A 35 -1.97 -4.03 -5.63
CA HIS A 35 -2.62 -4.46 -4.40
C HIS A 35 -1.84 -5.57 -3.68
N ASP A 36 -1.32 -6.56 -4.41
CA ASP A 36 -0.47 -7.61 -3.83
C ASP A 36 0.81 -7.02 -3.21
N LEU A 37 1.47 -6.09 -3.92
CA LEU A 37 2.64 -5.38 -3.41
C LEU A 37 2.32 -4.55 -2.16
N ALA A 38 1.15 -3.90 -2.11
CA ALA A 38 0.72 -3.15 -0.93
C ALA A 38 0.53 -4.07 0.28
N ARG A 39 -0.07 -5.25 0.07
CA ARG A 39 -0.24 -6.26 1.12
C ARG A 39 1.11 -6.77 1.63
N ASP A 40 2.02 -7.10 0.73
CA ASP A 40 3.34 -7.62 1.11
C ASP A 40 4.19 -6.56 1.84
N LEU A 41 4.00 -5.27 1.52
CA LEU A 41 4.60 -4.15 2.25
C LEU A 41 4.00 -3.99 3.66
N ALA A 42 2.68 -4.08 3.80
CA ALA A 42 2.03 -4.04 5.11
C ALA A 42 2.49 -5.21 6.00
N ASP A 43 2.60 -6.41 5.42
CA ASP A 43 3.04 -7.64 6.13
C ASP A 43 4.49 -7.53 6.62
N GLN A 44 5.38 -6.86 5.88
CA GLN A 44 6.75 -6.56 6.35
C GLN A 44 6.80 -5.74 7.65
N HIS A 45 5.74 -4.99 7.95
CA HIS A 45 5.58 -4.23 9.19
C HIS A 45 4.69 -4.95 10.23
N GLY A 46 4.29 -6.19 9.95
CA GLY A 46 3.40 -6.98 10.82
C GLY A 46 1.96 -6.47 10.86
N LEU A 47 1.53 -5.77 9.80
CA LEU A 47 0.21 -5.15 9.71
C LEU A 47 -0.64 -5.83 8.65
N THR A 48 -1.95 -5.87 8.88
CA THR A 48 -2.88 -6.08 7.77
C THR A 48 -2.91 -4.84 6.88
N LEU A 49 -3.36 -4.99 5.62
CA LEU A 49 -3.51 -3.85 4.72
C LEU A 49 -4.45 -2.78 5.29
N GLU A 50 -5.55 -3.19 5.94
CA GLU A 50 -6.45 -2.26 6.62
C GLU A 50 -5.77 -1.55 7.79
N ASP A 51 -4.96 -2.25 8.59
CA ASP A 51 -4.27 -1.63 9.72
C ASP A 51 -3.22 -0.61 9.27
N ALA A 52 -2.49 -0.91 8.19
CA ALA A 52 -1.55 0.02 7.58
C ALA A 52 -2.26 1.32 7.12
N LEU A 53 -3.40 1.21 6.44
CA LEU A 53 -4.20 2.36 6.02
C LEU A 53 -4.75 3.14 7.23
N ARG A 54 -5.29 2.45 8.25
CA ARG A 54 -5.77 3.10 9.49
C ARG A 54 -4.65 3.83 10.24
N GLN A 55 -3.44 3.28 10.26
CA GLN A 55 -2.30 3.94 10.91
C GLN A 55 -1.90 5.20 10.15
N ARG A 56 -1.90 5.16 8.81
CA ARG A 56 -1.65 6.31 7.95
C ARG A 56 -2.65 7.44 8.26
N ASP A 57 -3.95 7.14 8.31
CA ASP A 57 -5.01 8.13 8.58
C ASP A 57 -4.87 8.82 9.95
N ARG A 58 -4.23 8.17 10.93
CA ARG A 58 -3.97 8.77 12.26
C ARG A 58 -2.76 9.71 12.28
N LEU A 59 -1.93 9.69 11.22
CA LEU A 59 -0.75 10.55 11.09
C LEU A 59 -1.08 11.88 10.39
N GLU A 60 -2.32 12.05 9.91
CA GLU A 60 -2.85 13.26 9.25
C GLU A 60 -3.56 14.19 10.24
#